data_AF-A0A953QG49-F1
#
_entry.id   AF-A0A953QG49-F1
#
_cell.length_a   1.000
_cell.length_b   1.000
_cell.length_c   1.000
_cell.angle_alpha   90.00
_cell.angle_beta   90.00
_cell.angle_gamma   90.00
#
_symmetry.space_group_name_H-M   'P 1'
#
loop_
_entity.id
_entity.type
_entity.pdbx_description
1 polymer ?
#
loop_
_entity_poly.entity_id
_entity_poly.type
_entity_poly.pdbx_seq_one_letter_code
_entity_poly.pdbx_strand_id
1 'polypeptide(L)'
;MNKYLKFGLLIAVVLGTLAWLAIGGISDTKTYYMTISEVAKLPKDSADKRIRVGGDVEANSIKRDGNSVHFTLAQDNLRLNVVYAGIEPLPDTFKD
;
A
#
# COMPACT_ATOMS: atom_id res chain seq x y z
N MET A 1 7.12 37.43 -37.76
CA MET A 1 6.39 36.53 -36.83
C MET A 1 6.06 37.30 -35.56
N ASN A 2 4.78 37.40 -35.20
CA ASN A 2 4.27 38.29 -34.15
C ASN A 2 4.82 37.89 -32.77
N LYS A 3 5.38 38.83 -31.98
CA LYS A 3 6.08 38.54 -30.71
C LYS A 3 5.16 37.86 -29.69
N TYR A 4 3.89 38.25 -29.66
CA TYR A 4 2.85 37.65 -28.82
C TYR A 4 2.62 36.16 -29.12
N LEU A 5 2.75 35.76 -30.38
CA LEU A 5 2.60 34.35 -30.78
C LEU A 5 3.75 33.49 -30.22
N LYS A 6 4.98 34.03 -30.20
CA LYS A 6 6.15 33.33 -29.64
C LYS A 6 6.02 33.13 -28.13
N PHE A 7 5.58 34.16 -27.41
CA PHE A 7 5.35 34.08 -25.97
C PHE A 7 4.17 33.17 -25.63
N GLY A 8 3.06 33.25 -26.39
CA GLY A 8 1.91 32.36 -26.21
C GLY A 8 2.29 30.89 -26.41
N LEU A 9 3.12 30.58 -27.41
CA LEU A 9 3.60 29.22 -27.66
C LEU A 9 4.47 28.70 -26.51
N LEU A 10 5.38 29.52 -25.98
CA LEU A 10 6.20 29.15 -24.81
C LEU A 10 5.34 28.88 -23.57
N ILE A 11 4.36 29.75 -23.30
CA ILE A 11 3.43 29.57 -22.17
C ILE A 11 2.63 28.27 -22.33
N ALA A 12 2.14 27.99 -23.54
CA ALA A 12 1.38 26.77 -23.81
C ALA A 12 2.23 25.51 -23.58
N VAL A 13 3.51 25.52 -23.97
CA VAL A 13 4.43 24.41 -23.70
C VAL A 13 4.62 24.20 -22.20
N VAL A 14 4.86 25.27 -21.43
CA VAL A 14 5.03 25.18 -19.97
C VAL A 14 3.77 24.68 -19.27
N LEU A 15 2.60 25.20 -19.64
CA LEU A 15 1.34 24.73 -19.05
C LEU A 15 1.04 23.27 -19.45
N GLY A 16 1.37 22.88 -20.68
CA GLY A 16 1.23 21.51 -21.14
C GLY A 16 2.12 20.52 -20.38
N THR A 17 3.38 20.89 -20.12
CA THR A 17 4.28 20.04 -19.32
C THR A 17 3.84 19.94 -17.87
N LEU A 18 3.37 21.05 -17.26
CA LEU A 18 2.82 21.03 -15.90
C LEU A 18 1.56 20.15 -15.80
N ALA A 19 0.65 20.24 -16.76
CA ALA A 19 -0.55 19.41 -16.80
C ALA A 19 -0.20 17.91 -16.96
N TRP A 20 0.76 17.61 -17.83
CA TRP A 20 1.27 16.24 -18.01
C TRP A 20 1.87 15.69 -16.71
N LEU A 21 2.71 16.49 -16.04
CA LEU A 21 3.35 16.09 -14.77
C LEU A 21 2.31 15.87 -13.66
N ALA A 22 1.30 16.74 -13.59
CA ALA A 22 0.22 16.63 -12.62
C ALA A 22 -0.59 15.34 -12.79
N ILE A 23 -0.87 14.92 -14.03
CA ILE A 23 -1.56 13.66 -14.30
C ILE A 23 -0.65 12.46 -13.99
N GLY A 24 0.63 12.52 -14.38
CA GLY A 24 1.57 11.42 -14.18
C GLY A 24 1.91 11.14 -12.70
N GLY A 25 2.07 12.20 -11.90
CA GLY A 25 2.52 12.10 -10.51
C GLY A 25 1.53 11.49 -9.51
N ILE A 26 0.27 11.26 -9.90
CA ILE A 26 -0.77 10.71 -9.02
C ILE A 26 -0.66 9.18 -8.87
N SER A 27 0.14 8.53 -9.73
CA SER A 27 0.15 7.07 -9.91
C SER A 27 1.03 6.33 -8.90
N ASP A 28 2.13 6.92 -8.46
CA ASP A 28 3.26 6.15 -7.92
C ASP A 28 3.26 5.94 -6.39
N THR A 29 2.25 6.44 -5.66
CA THR A 29 2.23 6.31 -4.19
C THR A 29 0.89 5.84 -3.63
N LYS A 30 0.13 5.07 -4.40
CA LYS A 30 -1.04 4.38 -3.85
C LYS A 30 -0.58 3.07 -3.25
N THR A 31 -0.02 3.14 -2.05
CA THR A 31 0.06 1.96 -1.19
C THR A 31 -1.38 1.55 -0.88
N TYR A 32 -1.83 0.43 -1.45
CA TYR A 32 -3.19 -0.06 -1.25
C TYR A 32 -3.32 -0.56 0.18
N TYR A 33 -3.79 0.32 1.07
CA TYR A 33 -4.26 -0.04 2.38
C TYR A 33 -5.62 -0.71 2.23
N MET A 34 -5.71 -1.97 2.64
CA MET A 34 -6.92 -2.77 2.59
C MET A 34 -7.30 -3.23 3.99
N THR A 35 -8.60 -3.37 4.22
CA THR A 35 -9.17 -4.01 5.40
C THR A 35 -9.15 -5.52 5.26
N ILE A 36 -9.27 -6.24 6.38
CA ILE A 36 -9.36 -7.70 6.36
C ILE A 36 -10.55 -8.17 5.50
N SER A 37 -11.66 -7.42 5.53
CA SER A 37 -12.87 -7.71 4.76
C SER A 37 -12.68 -7.65 3.25
N GLU A 38 -11.80 -6.76 2.78
CA GLU A 38 -11.50 -6.61 1.36
C GLU A 38 -10.52 -7.69 0.90
N VAL A 39 -9.54 -8.02 1.75
CA VAL A 39 -8.59 -9.12 1.49
C VAL A 39 -9.30 -10.46 1.43
N ALA A 40 -10.27 -10.72 2.31
CA ALA A 40 -11.06 -11.95 2.29
C ALA A 40 -11.89 -12.12 1.02
N LYS A 41 -12.21 -11.04 0.31
CA LYS A 41 -12.96 -11.04 -0.96
C LYS A 41 -12.04 -11.13 -2.18
N LEU A 42 -10.72 -11.01 -2.02
CA LEU A 42 -9.80 -11.15 -3.14
C LEU A 42 -9.82 -12.59 -3.66
N PRO A 43 -9.89 -12.79 -4.99
CA PRO A 43 -9.68 -14.10 -5.58
C PRO A 43 -8.32 -14.66 -5.13
N LYS A 44 -8.25 -15.97 -4.86
CA LYS A 44 -7.00 -16.63 -4.43
C LYS A 44 -5.83 -16.44 -5.42
N ASP A 45 -6.14 -16.18 -6.70
CA ASP A 45 -5.18 -15.84 -7.76
C ASP A 45 -4.65 -14.39 -7.73
N SER A 46 -5.16 -13.54 -6.84
CA SER A 46 -4.71 -12.13 -6.71
C SER A 46 -3.53 -11.97 -5.73
N ALA A 47 -2.92 -13.07 -5.30
CA ALA A 47 -1.83 -13.11 -4.31
C ALA A 47 -0.55 -12.37 -4.72
N ASP A 48 -0.38 -12.04 -6.01
CA ASP A 48 0.81 -11.34 -6.51
C ASP A 48 0.86 -9.83 -6.19
N LYS A 49 -0.22 -9.27 -5.64
CA LYS A 49 -0.24 -7.83 -5.30
C LYS A 49 0.25 -7.60 -3.87
N ARG A 50 1.29 -6.78 -3.74
CA ARG A 50 1.74 -6.26 -2.44
C ARG A 50 0.70 -5.29 -1.91
N ILE A 51 0.04 -5.67 -0.83
CA ILE A 51 -0.97 -4.86 -0.14
C ILE A 51 -0.52 -4.58 1.30
N ARG A 52 -0.98 -3.47 1.87
CA ARG A 52 -0.85 -3.23 3.30
C ARG A 52 -2.18 -3.49 3.96
N VAL A 53 -2.18 -4.29 5.01
CA VAL A 53 -3.41 -4.64 5.75
C VAL A 53 -3.28 -4.09 7.14
N GLY A 54 -4.29 -3.32 7.55
CA GLY A 54 -4.43 -2.86 8.93
C GLY A 54 -5.33 -3.81 9.72
N GLY A 55 -5.02 -4.02 11.00
CA GLY A 55 -5.81 -4.81 11.92
C GLY A 55 -5.14 -4.87 13.29
N ASP A 56 -5.89 -5.32 14.29
CA ASP A 56 -5.37 -5.56 15.64
C ASP A 56 -4.81 -6.98 15.72
N VAL A 57 -3.76 -7.20 16.50
CA VAL A 57 -3.27 -8.56 16.75
C VAL A 57 -4.21 -9.25 17.73
N GLU A 58 -4.67 -10.46 17.39
CA GLU A 58 -5.54 -11.23 18.29
C GLU A 58 -4.72 -11.71 19.51
N ALA A 59 -5.30 -11.53 20.71
CA ALA A 59 -4.72 -11.98 21.97
C ALA A 59 -4.26 -13.45 21.91
N ASN A 60 -3.06 -13.74 22.38
CA ASN A 60 -2.40 -15.05 22.38
C ASN A 60 -2.21 -15.68 20.98
N SER A 61 -2.30 -14.92 19.89
CA SER A 61 -2.14 -15.47 18.54
C SER A 61 -0.69 -15.55 18.05
N ILE A 62 0.23 -14.81 18.68
CA ILE A 62 1.63 -14.72 18.27
C ILE A 62 2.36 -16.03 18.58
N LYS A 63 2.81 -16.74 17.54
CA LYS A 63 3.62 -17.96 17.61
C LYS A 63 4.90 -17.76 16.81
N ARG A 64 6.05 -18.00 17.44
CA ARG A 64 7.35 -17.92 16.79
C ARG A 64 7.79 -19.33 16.40
N ASP A 65 8.03 -19.55 15.11
CA ASP A 65 8.52 -20.81 14.56
C ASP A 65 9.82 -20.56 13.79
N GLY A 66 10.95 -20.81 14.47
CA GLY A 66 12.28 -20.57 13.94
C GLY A 66 12.47 -19.14 13.45
N ASN A 67 12.54 -18.98 12.13
CA ASN A 67 12.77 -17.71 11.45
C ASN A 67 11.48 -17.03 10.96
N SER A 68 10.32 -17.54 11.37
CA SER A 68 9.02 -17.02 11.01
C SER A 68 8.17 -16.76 12.25
N VAL A 69 7.26 -15.78 12.14
CA VAL A 69 6.29 -15.48 13.19
C VAL A 69 4.90 -15.55 12.59
N HIS A 70 4.07 -16.40 13.18
CA HIS A 70 2.67 -16.55 12.84
C HIS A 70 1.84 -15.76 13.82
N PHE A 71 0.89 -14.96 13.34
CA PHE A 71 -0.06 -14.25 14.18
C PHE A 71 -1.37 -14.07 13.42
N THR A 72 -2.44 -13.75 14.16
CA THR A 72 -3.76 -13.52 13.57
C THR A 72 -4.09 -12.05 13.71
N LEU A 73 -4.41 -11.39 12.60
CA LEU A 73 -5.03 -10.08 12.62
C LEU A 73 -6.54 -10.25 12.79
N ALA A 74 -7.11 -9.48 13.71
CA ALA A 74 -8.53 -9.39 13.98
C ALA A 74 -9.05 -8.01 13.57
N GLN A 75 -10.24 -8.01 12.97
CA GLN A 75 -11.04 -6.83 12.70
C GLN A 75 -12.51 -7.25 12.78
N ASP A 76 -13.24 -6.75 13.77
CA ASP A 76 -14.61 -7.19 14.08
C ASP A 76 -14.69 -8.72 14.25
N ASN A 77 -15.47 -9.41 13.40
CA ASN A 77 -15.62 -10.87 13.38
C ASN A 77 -14.69 -11.56 12.39
N LEU A 78 -13.81 -10.82 11.70
CA LEU A 78 -12.92 -11.35 10.68
C LEU A 78 -11.54 -11.62 11.25
N ARG A 79 -10.94 -12.73 10.78
CA ARG A 79 -9.60 -13.17 11.14
C ARG A 79 -8.76 -13.35 9.89
N LEU A 80 -7.53 -12.86 9.93
CA LEU A 80 -6.54 -13.03 8.87
C LEU A 80 -5.28 -13.64 9.46
N ASN A 81 -4.93 -14.85 9.01
CA ASN A 81 -3.68 -15.49 9.39
C ASN A 81 -2.53 -14.85 8.63
N VAL A 82 -1.53 -14.37 9.37
CA VAL A 82 -0.36 -13.70 8.82
C VAL A 82 0.90 -14.48 9.20
N VAL A 83 1.81 -14.60 8.23
CA VAL A 83 3.14 -15.17 8.43
C VAL A 83 4.16 -14.09 8.12
N TYR A 84 4.89 -13.66 9.13
CA TYR A 84 6.07 -12.82 8.98
C TYR A 84 7.29 -13.71 8.78
N ALA A 85 7.81 -13.74 7.56
CA ALA A 85 9.01 -14.49 7.18
C ALA A 85 10.21 -13.53 7.05
N GLY A 86 10.74 -13.08 8.18
CA GLY A 86 11.84 -12.11 8.24
C GLY A 86 12.90 -12.50 9.26
N ILE A 87 14.15 -12.11 9.00
CA ILE A 87 15.27 -12.22 9.95
C ILE A 87 15.33 -11.03 10.92
N GLU A 88 14.63 -9.94 10.60
CA GLU A 88 14.59 -8.75 11.43
C GLU A 88 13.67 -9.00 12.65
N PRO A 89 14.07 -8.54 13.85
CA PRO A 89 13.21 -8.63 15.01
C PRO A 89 11.95 -7.77 14.78
N LEU A 90 10.81 -8.30 15.22
CA LEU A 90 9.58 -7.50 15.30
C LEU A 90 9.82 -6.32 16.26
N PRO A 91 9.26 -5.13 15.98
CA PRO A 91 9.37 -3.99 16.88
C PRO A 91 8.89 -4.35 18.29
N ASP A 92 9.50 -3.76 19.33
CA ASP A 92 9.10 -4.01 20.73
C ASP A 92 7.65 -3.60 21.04
N THR A 93 7.05 -2.77 20.18
CA THR A 93 5.65 -2.36 20.24
C THR A 93 4.70 -3.40 19.66
N PHE A 94 5.20 -4.45 19.00
CA PHE A 94 4.39 -5.52 18.42
C PHE A 94 3.97 -6.50 19.50
N LYS A 95 2.75 -6.33 20.00
CA LYS A 95 2.15 -7.09 21.10
C LYS A 95 0.71 -7.46 20.74
N ASP A 96 0.18 -8.44 21.46
CA ASP A 96 -1.19 -8.94 21.39
C ASP A 96 -2.13 -8.24 22.39
#